data_AF-A0A7X8V5Y8-F1
#
_entry.id   AF-A0A7X8V5Y8-F1
#
_cell.length_a   1.000
_cell.length_b   1.000
_cell.length_c   1.000
_cell.angle_alpha   90.00
_cell.angle_beta   90.00
_cell.angle_gamma   90.00
#
_symmetry.space_group_name_H-M   'P 1'
#
loop_
_entity.id
_entity.type
_entity.pdbx_description
1 polymer ?
#
loop_
_entity_poly.entity_id
_entity_poly.type
_entity_poly.pdbx_seq_one_letter_code
_entity_poly.pdbx_strand_id
1 'polypeptide(L)'
;HYLVLDGDYTVSFAEQATGWFLSKEPRPTAIFCASDPMAWGLMRGLRKEGLTPGLEIDIMAGDDLPFSRAIEPDLSAVNSRLHELGAEAAEMLLVILRKKREMGIRAKLPGRYLRSELVIRGTTTGRAVQRETAGLSR
;
A
#
# COMPACT_ATOMS: atom_id res chain seq x y z
N HIS A 1 -3.12 17.84 9.09
CA HIS A 1 -2.09 16.99 9.73
C HIS A 1 -2.31 15.56 9.27
N TYR A 2 -1.25 14.78 9.06
CA TYR A 2 -1.35 13.35 8.78
C TYR A 2 -0.90 12.54 9.99
N LEU A 3 -1.44 11.34 10.12
CA LEU A 3 -1.09 10.38 11.18
C LEU A 3 -0.09 9.37 10.62
N VAL A 4 0.87 8.97 11.45
CA VAL A 4 1.82 7.89 11.13
C VAL A 4 1.79 6.89 12.28
N LEU A 5 1.71 5.62 11.93
CA LEU A 5 1.84 4.50 12.85
C LEU A 5 2.81 3.50 12.24
N ASP A 6 3.92 3.26 12.92
CA ASP A 6 4.91 2.27 12.49
C ASP A 6 4.31 0.86 12.63
N GLY A 7 4.32 0.12 11.52
CA GLY A 7 3.84 -1.27 11.47
C GLY A 7 4.94 -2.27 11.17
N ASP A 8 4.59 -3.55 11.24
CA ASP A 8 5.52 -4.69 11.13
C ASP A 8 5.31 -5.54 9.87
N TYR A 9 4.55 -5.02 8.88
CA TYR A 9 4.17 -5.71 7.65
C TYR A 9 3.23 -6.92 7.82
N THR A 10 2.69 -7.16 9.02
CA THR A 10 1.79 -8.28 9.28
C THR A 10 0.31 -7.89 9.21
N VAL A 11 -0.52 -8.88 8.85
CA VAL A 11 -1.99 -8.77 8.87
C VAL A 11 -2.47 -8.54 10.31
N SER A 12 -1.93 -9.29 11.27
CA SER A 12 -2.35 -9.26 12.68
C SER A 12 -2.11 -7.92 13.35
N PHE A 13 -0.99 -7.26 13.05
CA PHE A 13 -0.71 -5.93 13.56
C PHE A 13 -1.74 -4.93 13.04
N ALA A 14 -1.94 -4.88 11.73
CA ALA A 14 -2.82 -3.89 11.12
C ALA A 14 -4.29 -4.08 11.55
N GLU A 15 -4.72 -5.34 11.74
CA GLU A 15 -6.03 -5.66 12.28
C GLU A 15 -6.23 -5.06 13.69
N GLN A 16 -5.25 -5.23 14.59
CA GLN A 16 -5.27 -4.65 15.94
C GLN A 16 -5.14 -3.12 15.94
N ALA A 17 -4.33 -2.58 15.03
CA ALA A 17 -4.09 -1.15 14.89
C ALA A 17 -5.33 -0.35 14.47
N THR A 18 -6.36 -1.01 13.93
CA THR A 18 -7.62 -0.38 13.52
C THR A 18 -8.21 0.51 14.62
N GLY A 19 -8.28 0.01 15.87
CA GLY A 19 -8.82 0.78 16.99
C GLY A 19 -8.05 2.07 17.29
N TRP A 20 -6.73 2.05 17.06
CA TRP A 20 -5.91 3.26 17.21
C TRP A 20 -6.31 4.34 16.21
N PHE A 21 -6.60 3.99 14.95
CA PHE A 21 -7.07 4.95 13.96
C PHE A 21 -8.50 5.44 14.26
N LEU A 22 -9.39 4.53 14.68
CA LEU A 22 -10.78 4.89 14.99
C LEU A 22 -10.93 5.79 16.21
N SER A 23 -9.96 5.75 17.15
CA SER A 23 -9.92 6.61 18.33
C SER A 23 -9.37 8.02 18.10
N LYS A 24 -9.00 8.39 16.87
CA LYS A 24 -8.48 9.73 16.57
C LYS A 24 -9.58 10.74 16.33
N GLU A 25 -9.30 11.99 16.71
CA GLU A 25 -10.15 13.14 16.43
C GLU A 25 -9.32 14.25 15.75
N PRO A 26 -9.68 14.66 14.51
CA PRO A 26 -10.68 14.02 13.66
C PRO A 26 -10.26 12.60 13.26
N ARG A 27 -11.25 11.71 13.11
CA ARG A 27 -11.01 10.34 12.64
C ARG A 27 -10.53 10.38 11.19
N PRO A 28 -9.49 9.62 10.81
CA PRO A 28 -9.00 9.62 9.43
C PRO A 28 -10.07 9.12 8.46
N THR A 29 -10.20 9.80 7.34
CA THR A 29 -11.09 9.43 6.21
C THR A 29 -10.41 8.50 5.21
N ALA A 30 -9.07 8.40 5.25
CA ALA A 30 -8.29 7.51 4.41
C ALA A 30 -7.05 7.00 5.15
N ILE A 31 -6.61 5.78 4.82
CA ILE A 31 -5.39 5.16 5.35
C ILE A 31 -4.60 4.55 4.20
N PHE A 32 -3.32 4.91 4.10
CA PHE A 32 -2.36 4.27 3.20
C PHE A 32 -1.49 3.29 3.99
N CYS A 33 -1.55 2.01 3.63
CA CYS A 33 -0.75 0.95 4.22
C CYS A 33 0.53 0.73 3.41
N ALA A 34 1.64 0.47 4.11
CA ALA A 34 2.93 0.22 3.46
C ALA A 34 2.96 -1.06 2.61
N SER A 35 2.05 -2.00 2.85
CA SER A 35 1.94 -3.25 2.10
C SER A 35 0.51 -3.77 2.02
N ASP A 36 0.24 -4.60 1.03
CA ASP A 36 -1.09 -5.19 0.80
C ASP A 36 -1.55 -6.09 1.98
N PRO A 37 -0.69 -6.93 2.63
CA PRO A 37 -1.09 -7.69 3.82
C PRO A 37 -1.54 -6.81 4.98
N MET A 38 -0.89 -5.67 5.20
CA MET A 38 -1.34 -4.72 6.23
C MET A 38 -2.69 -4.09 5.86
N ALA A 39 -2.88 -3.69 4.61
CA ALA A 39 -4.18 -3.18 4.16
C ALA A 39 -5.29 -4.21 4.38
N TRP A 40 -5.02 -5.48 4.09
CA TRP A 40 -5.97 -6.55 4.36
C TRP A 40 -6.28 -6.72 5.86
N GLY A 41 -5.26 -6.66 6.72
CA GLY A 41 -5.45 -6.67 8.17
C GLY A 41 -6.33 -5.52 8.65
N LEU A 42 -6.06 -4.31 8.18
CA LEU A 42 -6.86 -3.13 8.47
C LEU A 42 -8.32 -3.28 7.98
N MET A 43 -8.53 -3.79 6.76
CA MET A 43 -9.87 -4.07 6.24
C MET A 43 -10.63 -5.07 7.12
N ARG A 44 -9.97 -6.09 7.65
CA ARG A 44 -10.56 -7.04 8.59
C ARG A 44 -10.94 -6.38 9.91
N GLY A 45 -10.06 -5.54 10.45
CA GLY A 45 -10.34 -4.78 11.66
C GLY A 45 -11.53 -3.84 11.49
N LEU A 46 -11.61 -3.10 10.38
CA LEU A 46 -12.76 -2.23 10.09
C LEU A 46 -14.06 -3.03 10.04
N ARG A 47 -14.06 -4.19 9.38
CA ARG A 47 -15.22 -5.08 9.32
C ARG A 47 -15.67 -5.57 10.70
N LYS A 48 -14.73 -5.84 11.61
CA LYS A 48 -15.03 -6.22 13.01
C LYS A 48 -15.74 -5.10 13.77
N GLU A 49 -15.44 -3.85 13.44
CA GLU A 49 -16.07 -2.65 13.99
C GLU A 49 -17.36 -2.26 13.24
N GLY A 50 -17.86 -3.11 12.34
CA GLY A 50 -19.08 -2.86 11.54
C GLY A 50 -18.91 -1.79 10.45
N LEU A 51 -17.67 -1.44 10.10
CA LEU A 51 -17.36 -0.47 9.05
C LEU A 51 -17.04 -1.16 7.73
N THR A 52 -17.36 -0.49 6.62
CA THR A 52 -17.08 -1.00 5.28
C THR A 52 -15.88 -0.24 4.69
N PRO A 53 -14.77 -0.92 4.37
CA PRO A 53 -13.65 -0.31 3.65
C PRO A 53 -14.12 0.39 2.37
N GLY A 54 -13.59 1.58 2.11
CA GLY A 54 -14.00 2.43 0.99
C GLY A 54 -15.31 3.21 1.21
N LEU A 55 -16.12 2.90 2.23
CA LEU A 55 -17.33 3.67 2.55
C LEU A 55 -17.09 4.69 3.65
N GLU A 56 -16.62 4.23 4.82
CA GLU A 56 -16.32 5.11 5.95
C GLU A 56 -14.86 5.55 6.01
N ILE A 57 -13.95 4.72 5.50
CA ILE A 57 -12.51 4.98 5.44
C ILE A 57 -11.99 4.38 4.15
N ASP A 58 -11.37 5.20 3.31
CA ASP A 58 -10.67 4.74 2.11
C ASP A 58 -9.37 4.03 2.49
N ILE A 59 -9.06 2.91 1.82
CA ILE A 59 -7.83 2.13 2.05
C ILE A 59 -7.07 1.97 0.74
N MET A 60 -5.76 2.11 0.80
CA MET A 60 -4.84 1.76 -0.29
C MET A 60 -3.53 1.15 0.21
N ALA A 61 -2.84 0.42 -0.68
CA ALA A 61 -1.55 -0.24 -0.41
C ALA A 61 -0.49 0.01 -1.50
N GLY A 62 0.71 -0.58 -1.33
CA GLY A 62 1.90 -0.25 -2.11
C GLY A 62 2.36 -1.27 -3.17
N ASP A 63 1.76 -2.46 -3.28
CA ASP A 63 2.34 -3.53 -4.10
C ASP A 63 1.45 -4.01 -5.26
N ASP A 64 0.12 -3.89 -5.16
CA ASP A 64 -0.85 -4.48 -6.10
C ASP A 64 -0.64 -6.00 -6.26
N LEU A 65 -0.53 -6.71 -5.14
CA LEU A 65 -0.34 -8.16 -5.12
C LEU A 65 -1.54 -8.89 -5.73
N PRO A 66 -1.37 -10.12 -6.25
CA PRO A 66 -2.45 -10.84 -6.94
C PRO A 66 -3.75 -10.96 -6.13
N PHE A 67 -3.65 -11.08 -4.81
CA PHE A 67 -4.83 -11.20 -3.95
C PHE A 67 -5.62 -9.90 -3.80
N SER A 68 -5.04 -8.74 -4.14
CA SER A 68 -5.70 -7.44 -4.04
C SER A 68 -6.93 -7.31 -4.94
N ARG A 69 -7.05 -8.19 -5.94
CA ARG A 69 -8.23 -8.36 -6.83
C ARG A 69 -9.16 -9.50 -6.42
N ALA A 70 -8.83 -10.21 -5.34
CA ALA A 70 -9.53 -11.39 -4.86
C ALA A 70 -10.15 -11.18 -3.47
N ILE A 71 -10.01 -9.98 -2.91
CA ILE A 71 -10.63 -9.59 -1.65
C ILE A 71 -11.72 -8.57 -1.92
N GLU A 72 -12.85 -8.68 -1.22
CA GLU A 72 -13.95 -7.74 -1.35
C GLU A 72 -13.88 -6.68 -0.25
N PRO A 73 -14.16 -5.39 -0.52
CA PRO A 73 -14.05 -4.80 -1.85
C PRO A 73 -12.60 -4.86 -2.34
N ASP A 74 -12.42 -4.93 -3.67
CA ASP A 74 -11.09 -4.98 -4.29
C ASP A 74 -10.21 -3.84 -3.78
N LEU A 75 -8.96 -4.16 -3.42
CA LEU A 75 -8.02 -3.23 -2.82
C LEU A 75 -7.38 -2.33 -3.86
N SER A 76 -7.53 -1.01 -3.71
CA SER A 76 -6.75 -0.03 -4.44
C SER A 76 -5.28 -0.10 -4.03
N ALA A 77 -4.37 -0.01 -4.99
CA ALA A 77 -2.94 -0.09 -4.70
C ALA A 77 -2.10 0.68 -5.71
N VAL A 78 -0.93 1.12 -5.27
CA VAL A 78 0.16 1.51 -6.18
C VAL A 78 0.80 0.24 -6.70
N ASN A 79 0.76 0.01 -8.01
CA ASN A 79 1.49 -1.08 -8.63
C ASN A 79 2.98 -0.68 -8.74
N SER A 80 3.81 -1.27 -7.87
CA SER A 80 5.25 -1.02 -7.81
C SER A 80 6.04 -1.78 -8.89
N ARG A 81 5.37 -2.52 -9.78
CA ARG A 81 5.99 -3.33 -10.86
C ARG A 81 7.06 -4.29 -10.33
N LEU A 82 6.78 -4.96 -9.20
CA LEU A 82 7.76 -5.79 -8.47
C LEU A 82 8.45 -6.84 -9.35
N HIS A 83 7.73 -7.43 -10.30
CA HIS A 83 8.31 -8.38 -11.25
C HIS A 83 9.36 -7.72 -12.17
N GLU A 84 9.02 -6.57 -12.77
CA GLU A 84 9.95 -5.80 -13.60
C GLU A 84 11.13 -5.31 -12.77
N LEU A 85 10.90 -4.85 -11.54
CA LEU A 85 11.96 -4.43 -10.63
C LEU A 85 12.98 -5.55 -10.37
N GLY A 86 12.49 -6.78 -10.14
CA GLY A 86 13.33 -7.97 -9.97
C GLY A 86 14.12 -8.32 -11.23
N ALA A 87 13.47 -8.29 -12.40
CA ALA A 87 14.13 -8.56 -13.69
C ALA A 87 15.25 -7.54 -13.96
N GLU A 88 14.98 -6.25 -13.75
CA GLU A 88 15.94 -5.17 -13.95
C GLU A 88 17.12 -5.25 -12.98
N ALA A 89 16.86 -5.61 -11.72
CA ALA A 89 17.91 -5.83 -10.74
C ALA A 89 18.82 -7.00 -11.13
N ALA A 90 18.25 -8.10 -11.66
CA ALA A 90 19.00 -9.25 -12.13
C ALA A 90 19.87 -8.91 -13.36
N GLU A 91 19.33 -8.18 -14.33
CA GLU A 91 20.10 -7.70 -15.49
C GLU A 91 21.27 -6.81 -15.07
N MET A 92 21.03 -5.86 -14.17
CA MET A 92 22.08 -4.99 -13.62
C MET A 92 23.18 -5.81 -12.92
N LEU A 93 22.81 -6.82 -12.14
CA LEU A 93 23.76 -7.71 -11.48
C LEU A 93 24.63 -8.47 -12.50
N LEU A 94 24.03 -9.01 -13.57
CA LEU A 94 24.76 -9.72 -14.63
C LEU A 94 25.80 -8.80 -15.31
N VAL A 95 25.43 -7.54 -15.58
CA VAL A 95 26.37 -6.54 -16.14
C VAL A 95 27.53 -6.27 -15.18
N ILE A 96 27.25 -6.11 -13.88
CA ILE A 96 28.29 -5.88 -12.86
C ILE A 96 29.25 -7.07 -12.78
N LEU A 97 28.73 -8.30 -12.76
CA LEU A 97 29.53 -9.52 -12.70
C LEU A 97 30.41 -9.67 -13.94
N ARG A 98 29.86 -9.40 -15.13
CA ARG A 98 30.61 -9.44 -16.39
C ARG A 98 31.76 -8.43 -16.40
N LYS A 99 31.49 -7.18 -16.04
CA LYS A 99 32.52 -6.12 -15.98
C LYS A 99 33.61 -6.42 -14.95
N LYS A 100 33.24 -6.99 -13.80
CA LYS A 100 34.20 -7.43 -12.78
C LYS A 100 35.11 -8.54 -13.32
N ARG A 101 34.55 -9.51 -14.04
CA ARG A 101 35.31 -10.63 -14.62
C ARG A 101 36.26 -10.19 -15.74
N GLU A 102 35.78 -9.33 -16.65
CA GLU A 102 36.51 -8.95 -17.86
C GLU A 102 37.55 -7.84 -17.62
N MET A 103 37.26 -6.91 -16.70
CA MET A 103 38.09 -5.72 -16.49
C MET A 103 38.67 -5.61 -15.08
N GLY A 104 38.37 -6.54 -14.17
CA GLY A 104 38.79 -6.46 -12.76
C GLY A 104 38.15 -5.32 -11.96
N ILE A 105 37.22 -4.56 -12.55
CA ILE A 105 36.61 -3.37 -11.93
C ILE A 105 35.22 -3.68 -11.39
N ARG A 106 34.95 -3.20 -10.17
CA ARG A 106 33.59 -3.19 -9.61
C ARG A 106 32.79 -2.06 -10.27
N ALA A 107 32.01 -2.38 -11.29
CA ALA A 107 31.17 -1.40 -11.97
C ALA A 107 30.05 -0.90 -11.06
N LYS A 108 29.88 0.43 -11.00
CA LYS A 108 28.71 1.08 -10.40
C LYS A 108 27.81 1.51 -11.55
N LEU A 109 26.62 0.89 -11.63
CA LEU A 109 25.61 1.28 -12.60
C LEU A 109 24.71 2.37 -11.99
N PRO A 110 24.21 3.33 -12.79
CA PRO A 110 23.19 4.26 -12.33
C PRO A 110 21.92 3.48 -11.95
N GLY A 111 21.19 3.97 -10.96
CA GLY A 111 19.88 3.42 -10.59
C GLY A 111 18.88 3.61 -11.73
N ARG A 112 17.96 2.66 -11.87
CA ARG A 112 16.84 2.73 -12.81
C ARG A 112 15.56 3.02 -12.04
N TYR A 113 14.72 3.89 -12.58
CA TYR A 113 13.40 4.19 -12.04
C TYR A 113 12.34 3.54 -12.91
N LEU A 114 11.47 2.76 -12.28
CA LEU A 114 10.27 2.24 -12.92
C LEU A 114 9.09 3.13 -12.56
N ARG A 115 8.25 3.44 -13.55
CA ARG A 115 7.06 4.26 -13.34
C ARG A 115 5.99 3.41 -12.68
N SER A 116 5.63 3.72 -11.45
CA SER A 116 4.49 3.11 -10.79
C SER A 116 3.16 3.64 -11.33
N GLU A 117 2.11 2.86 -11.15
CA GLU A 117 0.74 3.21 -11.53
C GLU A 117 -0.19 3.06 -10.34
N LEU A 118 -1.07 4.03 -10.14
CA LEU A 118 -2.14 3.91 -9.13
C LEU A 118 -3.32 3.15 -9.75
N VAL A 119 -3.66 2.02 -9.15
CA VAL A 119 -4.84 1.23 -9.52
C VAL A 119 -5.93 1.46 -8.50
N ILE A 120 -6.99 2.19 -8.90
CA ILE A 120 -8.13 2.51 -8.05
C ILE A 120 -9.18 1.40 -8.16
N ARG A 121 -9.64 0.91 -7.02
CA ARG A 121 -10.65 -0.16 -6.87
C ARG A 121 -11.66 0.17 -5.76
N GLY A 122 -12.38 -0.84 -5.27
CA GLY A 122 -13.52 -0.67 -4.37
C GLY A 122 -13.19 -0.13 -2.98
N THR A 123 -11.95 -0.27 -2.50
CA THR A 123 -11.52 0.31 -1.21
C THR A 123 -11.26 1.81 -1.26
N THR A 124 -11.36 2.48 -2.40
CA THR A 124 -11.15 3.93 -2.51
C THR A 124 -12.27 4.58 -3.31
N THR A 125 -13.20 5.24 -2.64
CA THR A 125 -14.37 5.86 -3.28
C THR A 125 -14.47 7.37 -3.08
N GLY A 126 -13.71 7.94 -2.14
CA GLY A 126 -13.76 9.37 -1.79
C GLY A 126 -14.99 9.78 -1.00
N ARG A 127 -15.89 8.83 -0.67
CA ARG A 127 -17.15 9.12 0.05
C ARG A 127 -16.93 9.66 1.45
N ALA A 128 -15.91 9.18 2.16
CA ALA A 128 -15.59 9.62 3.50
C ALA A 128 -15.25 11.13 3.52
N VAL A 129 -14.42 11.58 2.58
CA VAL A 129 -14.04 12.98 2.41
C VAL A 129 -15.24 13.85 2.01
N GLN A 130 -16.09 13.36 1.11
CA GLN A 130 -17.28 14.09 0.67
C GLN A 130 -18.27 14.34 1.84
N ARG A 131 -18.46 13.35 2.72
CA ARG A 131 -19.32 13.50 3.92
C ARG A 131 -18.78 14.50 4.92
N GLU A 132 -17.48 14.46 5.17
CA GLU A 132 -16.79 15.42 6.05
C GLU A 132 -16.92 16.85 5.50
N THR A 133 -16.67 17.04 4.20
CA THR A 133 -16.77 18.34 3.52
C THR A 133 -18.21 18.88 3.52
N ALA A 134 -19.21 18.00 3.46
CA ALA A 134 -20.62 18.37 3.49
C ALA A 134 -21.15 18.71 4.90
N GLY A 135 -20.31 18.66 5.94
CA GLY A 135 -20.74 18.91 7.34
C GLY A 135 -21.69 17.84 7.89
N LEU A 136 -21.78 16.69 7.21
CA LEU A 136 -22.54 15.51 7.65
C LEU A 136 -21.65 14.68 8.58
N SER A 137 -21.25 15.24 9.72
CA SER A 137 -20.69 14.46 10.82
C SER A 137 -21.81 13.69 11.52
N ARG A 138 -21.56 12.41 11.80
CA ARG A 138 -22.48 11.50 12.51
C ARG A 138 -22.91 12.05 13.87
#